data_AF-A0A7C4U708-F1
#
_entry.id   AF-A0A7C4U708-F1
#
_cell.length_a   1.000
_cell.length_b   1.000
_cell.length_c   1.000
_cell.angle_alpha   90.00
_cell.angle_beta   90.00
_cell.angle_gamma   90.00
#
_symmetry.space_group_name_H-M   'P 1'
#
loop_
_entity.id
_entity.type
_entity.pdbx_description
1 polymer ?
#
loop_
_entity_poly.entity_id
_entity_poly.type
_entity_poly.pdbx_seq_one_letter_code
_entity_poly.pdbx_strand_id
1 'polypeptide(L)'
;MNSKRKNRRYYFRSLFKSLFYISPLMFFSILVIFIASISFLIFFYYQFYKILFTLFPLNPQISKLIIISANSTFILIFLLFISTFLLIGHIAQRFVGPIIRLKREISQISSLSELEKIEEVRFRKGDFVIFHKIAKDFNLITKKMKELKEKVKKSLDFIKEGDIKKAEKTLKEILSELENR
;
A
#
# COMPACT_ATOMS: atom_id res chain seq x y z
N MET A 1 -14.37 -31.42 -1.64
CA MET A 1 -14.01 -30.27 -0.78
C MET A 1 -12.61 -29.66 -1.06
N ASN A 2 -12.02 -29.81 -2.27
CA ASN A 2 -10.60 -29.51 -2.50
C ASN A 2 -10.25 -28.58 -3.70
N SER A 3 -11.22 -28.10 -4.48
CA SER A 3 -10.95 -27.24 -5.66
C SER A 3 -10.79 -25.75 -5.31
N LYS A 4 -11.59 -25.21 -4.38
CA LYS A 4 -11.53 -23.79 -3.96
C LYS A 4 -10.20 -23.40 -3.29
N ARG A 5 -9.59 -24.30 -2.51
CA ARG A 5 -8.26 -24.08 -1.88
C ARG A 5 -7.13 -24.07 -2.93
N LYS A 6 -7.24 -24.85 -4.00
CA LYS A 6 -6.27 -24.85 -5.12
C LYS A 6 -6.33 -23.55 -5.93
N ASN A 7 -7.52 -23.06 -6.26
CA ASN A 7 -7.68 -21.82 -7.04
C ASN A 7 -7.17 -20.57 -6.29
N ARG A 8 -7.41 -20.47 -4.99
CA ARG A 8 -6.86 -19.35 -4.18
C ARG A 8 -5.34 -19.35 -4.10
N ARG A 9 -4.71 -20.53 -3.94
CA ARG A 9 -3.25 -20.64 -3.98
C ARG A 9 -2.70 -20.27 -5.35
N TYR A 10 -3.43 -20.56 -6.43
CA TYR A 10 -3.03 -20.22 -7.79
C TYR A 10 -3.09 -18.71 -8.06
N TYR A 11 -4.17 -18.04 -7.65
CA TYR A 11 -4.33 -16.59 -7.81
C TYR A 11 -3.31 -15.82 -6.95
N PHE A 12 -3.07 -16.24 -5.70
CA PHE A 12 -2.01 -15.67 -4.86
C PHE A 12 -0.62 -15.93 -5.45
N ARG A 13 -0.33 -17.13 -5.98
CA ARG A 13 0.93 -17.40 -6.70
C ARG A 13 1.07 -16.55 -7.96
N SER A 14 -0.01 -16.29 -8.68
CA SER A 14 -0.01 -15.46 -9.89
C SER A 14 0.27 -14.00 -9.56
N LEU A 15 -0.39 -13.44 -8.54
CA LEU A 15 -0.13 -12.08 -8.04
C LEU A 15 1.25 -11.94 -7.40
N PHE A 16 1.70 -12.95 -6.65
CA PHE A 16 3.08 -12.97 -6.13
C PHE A 16 4.07 -13.09 -7.26
N LYS A 17 3.82 -13.91 -8.29
CA LYS A 17 4.68 -13.99 -9.48
C LYS A 17 4.74 -12.63 -10.18
N SER A 18 3.61 -11.97 -10.43
CA SER A 18 3.62 -10.65 -11.08
C SER A 18 4.34 -9.61 -10.23
N LEU A 19 4.12 -9.58 -8.91
CA LEU A 19 4.90 -8.74 -7.98
C LEU A 19 6.38 -9.13 -7.93
N PHE A 20 6.72 -10.41 -8.06
CA PHE A 20 8.09 -10.90 -8.06
C PHE A 20 8.82 -10.62 -9.39
N TYR A 21 8.10 -10.43 -10.49
CA TYR A 21 8.67 -9.96 -11.76
C TYR A 21 8.73 -8.42 -11.82
N ILE A 22 7.75 -7.72 -11.22
CA ILE A 22 7.73 -6.25 -11.16
C ILE A 22 8.72 -5.72 -10.10
N SER A 23 8.94 -6.43 -9.00
CA SER A 23 9.83 -6.01 -7.91
C SER A 23 11.30 -5.84 -8.36
N PRO A 24 11.93 -6.77 -9.11
CA PRO A 24 13.26 -6.56 -9.65
C PRO A 24 13.29 -5.40 -10.63
N LEU A 25 12.24 -5.21 -11.43
CA LEU A 25 12.16 -4.15 -12.43
C LEU A 25 12.01 -2.77 -11.80
N MET A 26 11.21 -2.66 -10.74
CA MET A 26 11.12 -1.47 -9.89
C MET A 26 12.41 -1.22 -9.10
N PHE A 27 13.01 -2.26 -8.55
CA PHE A 27 14.29 -2.12 -7.84
C PHE A 27 15.38 -1.64 -8.80
N PHE A 28 15.43 -2.22 -10.01
CA PHE A 28 16.32 -1.82 -11.07
C PHE A 28 16.04 -0.38 -11.53
N SER A 29 14.78 0.03 -11.70
CA SER A 29 14.47 1.41 -12.09
C SER A 29 14.86 2.41 -11.01
N ILE A 30 14.61 2.12 -9.74
CA ILE A 30 15.07 2.95 -8.61
C ILE A 30 16.60 3.02 -8.59
N LEU A 31 17.29 1.90 -8.81
CA LEU A 31 18.75 1.85 -8.87
C LEU A 31 19.31 2.65 -10.05
N VAL A 32 18.69 2.58 -11.23
CA VAL A 32 19.05 3.38 -12.40
C VAL A 32 18.84 4.87 -12.12
N ILE A 33 17.70 5.26 -11.55
CA ILE A 33 17.43 6.66 -11.17
C ILE A 33 18.46 7.14 -10.15
N PHE A 34 18.83 6.30 -9.18
CA PHE A 34 19.83 6.62 -8.18
C PHE A 34 21.23 6.82 -8.79
N ILE A 35 21.66 5.91 -9.66
CA ILE A 35 22.94 6.03 -10.39
C ILE A 35 22.95 7.25 -11.30
N ALA A 36 21.84 7.52 -12.01
CA ALA A 36 21.71 8.70 -12.86
C ALA A 36 21.78 10.00 -12.05
N SER A 37 21.14 10.03 -10.88
CA SER A 37 21.17 11.18 -9.96
C SER A 37 22.58 11.42 -9.41
N ILE A 38 23.29 10.37 -9.01
CA ILE A 38 24.69 10.47 -8.57
C ILE A 38 25.58 10.95 -9.71
N SER A 39 25.44 10.36 -10.90
CA SER A 39 26.21 10.75 -12.09
C SER A 39 25.98 12.22 -12.45
N PHE A 40 24.73 12.68 -12.39
CA PHE A 40 24.37 14.08 -12.62
C PHE A 40 24.98 15.02 -11.59
N LEU A 41 24.97 14.65 -10.30
CA LEU A 41 25.61 15.43 -9.23
C LEU A 41 27.13 15.54 -9.43
N ILE A 42 27.80 14.43 -9.78
CA ILE A 42 29.23 14.42 -10.07
C ILE A 42 29.55 15.29 -11.28
N PHE A 43 28.77 15.17 -12.36
CA PHE A 43 28.93 15.98 -13.56
C PHE A 43 28.78 17.47 -13.26
N PHE A 44 27.72 17.86 -12.55
CA PHE A 44 27.48 19.24 -12.18
C PHE A 44 28.61 19.81 -11.32
N TYR A 45 29.06 19.03 -10.33
CA TYR A 45 30.19 19.39 -9.48
C TYR A 45 31.50 19.56 -10.28
N TYR A 46 31.77 18.68 -11.24
CA TYR A 46 32.92 18.80 -12.14
C TYR A 46 32.85 20.09 -12.97
N GLN A 47 31.70 20.40 -13.58
CA GLN A 47 31.53 21.63 -14.35
C GLN A 47 31.69 22.88 -13.49
N PHE A 48 31.16 22.86 -12.27
CA PHE A 48 31.33 23.94 -11.30
C PHE A 48 32.82 24.19 -10.98
N TYR A 49 33.58 23.12 -10.72
CA TYR A 49 35.03 23.21 -10.51
C TYR A 49 35.78 23.77 -11.71
N LYS A 50 35.42 23.33 -12.91
CA LYS A 50 36.03 23.81 -14.16
C LYS A 50 35.82 25.32 -14.33
N ILE A 51 34.60 25.79 -14.11
CA ILE A 51 34.25 27.22 -14.16
C ILE A 51 35.04 28.02 -13.11
N LEU A 52 35.12 27.52 -11.89
CA LEU A 52 35.89 28.14 -10.81
C LEU A 52 37.37 28.29 -11.15
N PHE A 53 37.98 27.23 -11.70
CA PHE A 53 39.39 27.25 -12.08
C PHE A 53 39.66 28.23 -13.23
N THR A 54 38.71 28.38 -14.17
CA THR A 54 38.83 29.38 -15.24
C THR A 54 38.63 30.83 -14.79
N LEU A 55 37.80 31.08 -13.76
CA LEU A 55 37.47 32.44 -13.32
C LEU A 55 38.44 33.00 -12.26
N PHE A 56 39.09 32.15 -11.47
CA PHE A 56 39.95 32.59 -10.35
C PHE A 56 41.42 32.14 -10.44
N PRO A 57 42.11 32.23 -11.60
CA PRO A 57 43.52 31.82 -11.69
C PRO A 57 44.47 32.72 -10.89
N LEU A 58 44.04 33.92 -10.46
CA LEU A 58 44.92 34.97 -9.94
C LEU A 58 45.00 35.07 -8.41
N ASN A 59 44.15 34.37 -7.65
CA ASN A 59 44.26 34.38 -6.18
C ASN A 59 44.01 32.98 -5.58
N PRO A 60 45.08 32.19 -5.31
CA PRO A 60 44.97 30.81 -4.85
C PRO A 60 44.33 30.66 -3.47
N GLN A 61 44.30 31.73 -2.66
CA GLN A 61 43.63 31.71 -1.35
C GLN A 61 42.12 31.79 -1.49
N ILE A 62 41.62 32.64 -2.38
CA ILE A 62 40.18 32.81 -2.63
C ILE A 62 39.62 31.55 -3.29
N SER A 63 40.31 30.98 -4.27
CA SER A 63 39.88 29.74 -4.93
C SER A 63 39.79 28.56 -3.95
N LYS A 64 40.76 28.42 -3.04
CA LYS A 64 40.74 27.39 -1.99
C LYS A 64 39.53 27.55 -1.04
N LEU A 65 39.21 28.79 -0.66
CA LEU A 65 38.08 29.07 0.23
C LEU A 65 36.74 28.76 -0.44
N ILE A 66 36.58 29.15 -1.72
CA ILE A 66 35.38 28.83 -2.49
C ILE A 66 35.24 27.31 -2.68
N ILE A 67 36.33 26.61 -3.00
CA ILE A 67 36.34 25.14 -3.11
C ILE A 67 35.87 24.47 -1.81
N ILE A 68 36.40 24.89 -0.65
CA ILE A 68 35.98 24.34 0.64
C ILE A 68 34.48 24.60 0.87
N SER A 69 34.02 25.82 0.59
CA SER A 69 32.60 26.19 0.75
C SER A 69 31.69 25.37 -0.17
N ALA A 70 32.08 25.15 -1.43
CA ALA A 70 31.34 24.36 -2.39
C ALA A 70 31.26 22.89 -1.98
N ASN A 71 32.37 22.33 -1.50
CA ASN A 71 32.42 20.95 -1.03
C ASN A 71 31.54 20.77 0.21
N SER A 72 31.60 21.70 1.16
CA SER A 72 30.74 21.66 2.35
C SER A 72 29.24 21.74 1.98
N THR A 73 28.88 22.59 1.01
CA THR A 73 27.51 22.74 0.52
C THR A 73 27.05 21.46 -0.19
N PHE A 74 27.91 20.87 -1.02
CA PHE A 74 27.60 19.62 -1.73
C PHE A 74 27.39 18.46 -0.76
N ILE A 75 28.25 18.31 0.25
CA ILE A 75 28.09 17.30 1.31
C ILE A 75 26.76 17.51 2.04
N LEU A 76 26.39 18.75 2.35
CA LEU A 76 25.13 19.06 3.03
C LEU A 76 23.91 18.71 2.18
N ILE A 77 23.92 19.03 0.89
CA ILE A 77 22.86 18.65 -0.06
C ILE A 77 22.77 17.12 -0.16
N PHE A 78 23.90 16.43 -0.24
CA PHE A 78 23.93 14.97 -0.30
C PHE A 78 23.37 14.32 0.97
N LEU A 79 23.71 14.84 2.15
CA LEU A 79 23.15 14.37 3.43
C LEU A 79 21.65 14.62 3.52
N LEU A 80 21.17 15.79 3.07
CA LEU A 80 19.73 16.08 2.98
C LEU A 80 19.02 15.09 2.05
N PHE A 81 19.62 14.77 0.91
CA PHE A 81 19.06 13.80 -0.03
C PHE A 81 18.95 12.40 0.59
N ILE A 82 20.02 11.91 1.23
CA ILE A 82 20.00 10.62 1.95
C ILE A 82 18.94 10.62 3.06
N SER A 83 18.90 11.66 3.89
CA SER A 83 17.93 11.78 4.98
C SER A 83 16.50 11.72 4.48
N THR A 84 16.21 12.43 3.39
CA THR A 84 14.89 12.43 2.74
C THR A 84 14.53 11.04 2.24
N PHE A 85 15.47 10.33 1.59
CA PHE A 85 15.24 8.98 1.10
C PHE A 85 14.95 7.99 2.24
N LEU A 86 15.72 8.06 3.33
CA LEU A 86 15.49 7.24 4.52
C LEU A 86 14.12 7.51 5.16
N LEU A 87 13.72 8.79 5.22
CA LEU A 87 12.43 9.20 5.76
C LEU A 87 11.26 8.69 4.90
N ILE A 88 11.37 8.79 3.57
CA ILE A 88 10.40 8.21 2.64
C ILE A 88 10.31 6.69 2.83
N GLY A 89 11.45 6.00 2.94
CA GLY A 89 11.49 4.56 3.19
C GLY A 89 10.79 4.18 4.50
N HIS A 90 11.04 4.92 5.58
CA HIS A 90 10.38 4.70 6.87
C HIS A 90 8.86 4.91 6.79
N ILE A 91 8.41 5.97 6.11
CA ILE A 91 6.98 6.24 5.90
C ILE A 91 6.35 5.14 5.04
N ALA A 92 6.99 4.72 3.95
CA ALA A 92 6.47 3.70 3.04
C ALA A 92 6.25 2.36 3.77
N GLN A 93 7.17 1.95 4.65
CA GLN A 93 7.01 0.74 5.45
C GLN A 93 5.74 0.77 6.32
N ARG A 94 5.39 1.94 6.88
CA ARG A 94 4.16 2.13 7.66
C ARG A 94 2.88 2.10 6.82
N PHE A 95 2.95 2.29 5.50
CA PHE A 95 1.81 2.19 4.59
C PHE A 95 1.63 0.77 4.01
N VAL A 96 2.72 0.13 3.61
CA VAL A 96 2.69 -1.16 2.90
C VAL A 96 2.07 -2.25 3.77
N GLY A 97 2.45 -2.32 5.06
CA GLY A 97 1.93 -3.33 5.99
C GLY A 97 0.40 -3.29 6.15
N PRO A 98 -0.20 -2.13 6.47
CA PRO A 98 -1.65 -1.97 6.50
C PRO A 98 -2.35 -2.30 5.17
N ILE A 99 -1.81 -1.86 4.03
CA ILE A 99 -2.40 -2.12 2.70
C ILE A 99 -2.43 -3.62 2.40
N ILE A 100 -1.35 -4.35 2.67
CA ILE A 100 -1.30 -5.81 2.46
C ILE A 100 -2.33 -6.52 3.34
N ARG A 101 -2.47 -6.11 4.62
CA ARG A 101 -3.50 -6.64 5.51
C ARG A 101 -4.90 -6.39 4.95
N LEU A 102 -5.22 -5.16 4.55
CA LEU A 102 -6.52 -4.83 4.00
C LEU A 102 -6.84 -5.65 2.73
N LYS A 103 -5.87 -5.77 1.81
CA LYS A 103 -6.01 -6.59 0.60
C LYS A 103 -6.35 -8.05 0.92
N ARG A 104 -5.70 -8.62 1.94
CA ARG A 104 -5.95 -10.01 2.36
C ARG A 104 -7.40 -10.19 2.80
N GLU A 105 -7.91 -9.28 3.60
CA GLU A 105 -9.28 -9.35 4.14
C GLU A 105 -10.34 -9.08 3.05
N ILE A 106 -10.11 -8.10 2.17
CA ILE A 106 -10.97 -7.86 0.99
C ILE A 106 -11.08 -9.12 0.12
N SER A 107 -9.96 -9.80 -0.13
CA SER A 107 -9.94 -11.03 -0.91
C SER A 107 -10.69 -12.18 -0.24
N GLN A 108 -10.87 -12.16 1.08
CA GLN A 108 -11.68 -13.18 1.78
C GLN A 108 -13.17 -12.89 1.58
N ILE A 109 -13.58 -11.61 1.69
CA ILE A 109 -14.97 -11.18 1.44
C ILE A 109 -15.42 -11.57 0.03
N SER A 110 -14.62 -11.26 -0.98
CA SER A 110 -15.00 -11.46 -2.38
C SER A 110 -15.30 -12.92 -2.74
N SER A 111 -14.80 -13.86 -1.95
CA SER A 111 -15.06 -15.27 -2.19
C SER A 111 -16.42 -15.78 -1.68
N LEU A 112 -17.17 -14.96 -0.90
CA LEU A 112 -18.48 -15.20 -0.25
C LEU A 112 -18.60 -16.45 0.65
N SER A 113 -17.96 -17.56 0.29
CA SER A 113 -17.94 -18.83 1.00
C SER A 113 -17.19 -18.82 2.33
N GLU A 114 -16.48 -17.75 2.66
CA GLU A 114 -15.72 -17.63 3.90
C GLU A 114 -16.13 -16.46 4.79
N LEU A 115 -17.28 -15.83 4.51
CA LEU A 115 -17.80 -14.70 5.29
C LEU A 115 -17.79 -14.95 6.81
N GLU A 116 -18.07 -16.18 7.25
CA GLU A 116 -18.07 -16.58 8.67
C GLU A 116 -16.68 -16.56 9.32
N LYS A 117 -15.61 -16.72 8.53
CA LYS A 117 -14.22 -16.79 9.02
C LYS A 117 -13.50 -15.45 9.00
N ILE A 118 -14.17 -14.40 8.52
CA ILE A 118 -13.56 -13.08 8.41
C ILE A 118 -13.48 -12.49 9.81
N GLU A 119 -12.26 -12.40 10.31
CA GLU A 119 -11.93 -11.70 11.55
C GLU A 119 -12.03 -10.19 11.35
N GLU A 120 -12.24 -9.46 12.43
CA GLU A 120 -12.23 -8.01 12.38
C GLU A 120 -10.85 -7.49 11.96
N VAL A 121 -10.82 -6.61 10.97
CA VAL A 121 -9.59 -5.96 10.53
C VAL A 121 -9.13 -5.01 11.62
N ARG A 122 -7.92 -5.26 12.15
CA ARG A 122 -7.29 -4.43 13.17
C ARG A 122 -5.90 -4.00 12.75
N PHE A 123 -5.65 -2.70 12.89
CA PHE A 123 -4.36 -2.08 12.65
C PHE A 123 -3.59 -1.86 13.96
N ARG A 124 -2.26 -1.79 13.89
CA ARG A 124 -1.39 -1.59 15.06
C ARG A 124 -1.52 -0.13 15.51
N LYS A 125 -1.31 0.16 16.80
CA LYS A 125 -1.41 1.53 17.34
C LYS A 125 -0.51 2.57 16.64
N GLY A 126 0.60 2.13 16.03
CA GLY A 126 1.53 3.00 15.30
C GLY A 126 1.23 3.19 13.82
N ASP A 127 0.18 2.53 13.30
CA ASP A 127 -0.27 2.70 11.92
C ASP A 127 -1.00 4.05 11.77
N PHE A 128 -1.09 4.56 10.54
CA PHE A 128 -1.76 5.84 10.30
C PHE A 128 -3.25 5.80 10.67
N VAL A 129 -3.76 6.89 11.25
CA VAL A 129 -5.17 7.05 11.70
C VAL A 129 -6.17 6.73 10.58
N ILE A 130 -5.82 7.05 9.32
CA ILE A 130 -6.68 6.76 8.17
C ILE A 130 -6.99 5.28 8.03
N PHE A 131 -6.04 4.39 8.34
CA PHE A 131 -6.25 2.95 8.29
C PHE A 131 -7.23 2.49 9.37
N HIS A 132 -7.19 3.08 10.57
CA HIS A 132 -8.16 2.77 11.62
C HIS A 132 -9.59 3.15 11.21
N LYS A 133 -9.76 4.29 10.53
CA LYS A 133 -11.05 4.70 9.97
C LYS A 133 -11.53 3.71 8.89
N ILE A 134 -10.66 3.36 7.95
CA ILE A 134 -10.96 2.36 6.91
C ILE A 134 -11.34 1.01 7.52
N ALA A 135 -10.60 0.53 8.54
CA ALA A 135 -10.93 -0.72 9.23
C ALA A 135 -12.31 -0.66 9.89
N LYS A 136 -12.65 0.46 10.54
CA LYS A 136 -13.96 0.62 11.18
C LYS A 136 -15.10 0.50 10.16
N ASP A 137 -15.00 1.22 9.05
CA ASP A 137 -16.02 1.21 8.00
C ASP A 137 -16.09 -0.17 7.33
N PHE A 138 -14.94 -0.79 7.07
CA PHE A 138 -14.84 -2.13 6.51
C PHE A 138 -15.45 -3.20 7.43
N ASN A 139 -15.18 -3.14 8.73
CA ASN A 139 -15.74 -4.07 9.71
C ASN A 139 -17.27 -3.89 9.84
N LEU A 140 -17.76 -2.66 9.75
CA LEU A 140 -19.19 -2.37 9.73
C LEU A 140 -19.87 -2.99 8.51
N ILE A 141 -19.27 -2.84 7.32
CA ILE A 141 -19.76 -3.47 6.09
C ILE A 141 -19.77 -4.99 6.23
N THR A 142 -18.66 -5.56 6.71
CA THR A 142 -18.53 -7.03 6.89
C THR A 142 -19.57 -7.58 7.86
N LYS A 143 -19.82 -6.86 8.97
CA LYS A 143 -20.86 -7.22 9.94
C LYS A 143 -22.25 -7.24 9.29
N LYS A 144 -22.60 -6.18 8.57
CA LYS A 144 -23.87 -6.09 7.84
C LYS A 144 -24.03 -7.20 6.78
N MET A 145 -22.95 -7.55 6.08
CA MET A 145 -22.96 -8.67 5.13
C MET A 145 -23.21 -10.02 5.82
N LYS A 146 -22.63 -10.24 7.02
CA LYS A 146 -22.89 -11.45 7.82
C LYS A 146 -24.36 -11.52 8.25
N GLU A 147 -24.91 -10.43 8.77
CA GLU A 147 -26.32 -10.33 9.19
C GLU A 147 -27.28 -10.63 8.02
N LEU A 148 -27.04 -10.02 6.85
CA LEU A 148 -27.84 -10.27 5.65
C LEU A 148 -27.76 -11.73 5.20
N LYS A 149 -26.56 -12.33 5.20
CA LYS A 149 -26.38 -13.75 4.85
C LYS A 149 -27.18 -14.67 5.79
N GLU A 150 -27.18 -14.39 7.09
CA GLU A 150 -27.97 -15.16 8.06
C GLU A 150 -29.48 -15.01 7.82
N LYS A 151 -29.98 -13.80 7.55
CA LYS A 151 -31.39 -13.60 7.22
C LYS A 151 -31.79 -14.37 5.95
N VAL A 152 -30.97 -14.32 4.90
CA VAL A 152 -31.20 -15.10 3.67
C VAL A 152 -31.21 -16.60 3.95
N LYS A 153 -30.30 -17.09 4.80
CA LYS A 153 -30.26 -18.50 5.19
C LYS A 153 -31.55 -18.91 5.93
N LYS A 154 -32.02 -18.10 6.88
CA LYS A 154 -33.29 -18.33 7.58
C LYS A 154 -34.48 -18.36 6.61
N SER A 155 -34.53 -17.44 5.64
CA SER A 155 -35.58 -17.46 4.61
C SER A 155 -35.56 -18.75 3.78
N LEU A 156 -34.37 -19.24 3.42
CA LEU A 156 -34.23 -20.51 2.70
C LEU A 156 -34.68 -21.71 3.55
N ASP A 157 -34.42 -21.70 4.85
CA ASP A 157 -34.86 -22.76 5.75
C ASP A 157 -36.40 -22.76 5.90
N PHE A 158 -37.05 -21.59 6.01
CA PHE A 158 -38.52 -21.48 5.97
C PHE A 158 -39.12 -22.01 4.66
N ILE A 159 -38.47 -21.77 3.52
CA ILE A 159 -38.92 -22.32 2.22
C ILE A 159 -38.86 -23.85 2.24
N LYS A 160 -37.78 -24.44 2.78
CA LYS A 160 -37.65 -25.91 2.88
C LYS A 160 -38.69 -26.52 3.82
N GLU A 161 -39.08 -25.80 4.86
CA GLU A 161 -40.12 -26.21 5.82
C GLU A 161 -41.55 -26.00 5.27
N GLY A 162 -41.70 -25.35 4.11
CA GLY A 162 -43.00 -25.05 3.49
C GLY A 162 -43.67 -23.78 4.02
N ASP A 163 -43.04 -23.00 4.90
CA ASP A 163 -43.57 -21.76 5.46
C ASP A 163 -43.25 -20.56 4.56
N ILE A 164 -43.90 -20.53 3.39
CA ILE A 164 -43.67 -19.52 2.34
C ILE A 164 -43.96 -18.10 2.85
N LYS A 165 -44.98 -17.91 3.69
CA LYS A 165 -45.36 -16.59 4.21
C LYS A 165 -44.26 -15.98 5.08
N LYS A 166 -43.63 -16.78 5.95
CA LYS A 166 -42.49 -16.30 6.78
C LYS A 166 -41.25 -16.01 5.92
N ALA A 167 -40.99 -16.84 4.91
CA ALA A 167 -39.89 -16.61 3.99
C ALA A 167 -40.06 -15.28 3.23
N GLU A 168 -41.25 -15.02 2.69
CA GLU A 168 -41.57 -13.80 1.94
C GLU A 168 -41.44 -12.55 2.83
N LYS A 169 -41.94 -12.62 4.07
CA LYS A 169 -41.79 -11.54 5.05
C LYS A 169 -40.32 -11.20 5.30
N THR A 170 -39.50 -12.22 5.55
CA THR A 170 -38.06 -12.04 5.84
C THR A 170 -37.31 -11.46 4.63
N LEU A 171 -37.68 -11.86 3.40
CA LEU A 171 -37.11 -11.30 2.17
C LEU A 171 -37.53 -9.83 1.95
N LYS A 172 -38.79 -9.47 2.26
CA LYS A 172 -39.25 -8.07 2.20
C LYS A 172 -38.52 -7.17 3.20
N GLU A 173 -38.25 -7.67 4.41
CA GLU A 173 -37.44 -6.94 5.41
C GLU A 173 -35.99 -6.74 4.93
N ILE A 174 -35.40 -7.73 4.24
CA ILE A 174 -34.07 -7.58 3.64
C ILE A 174 -34.08 -6.50 2.54
N LEU A 175 -35.08 -6.53 1.65
CA LEU A 175 -35.21 -5.57 0.56
C LEU A 175 -35.38 -4.14 1.10
N SER A 176 -36.25 -3.94 2.09
CA SER A 176 -36.46 -2.61 2.67
C SER A 176 -35.21 -2.08 3.39
N GLU A 177 -34.39 -2.94 4.01
CA GLU A 177 -33.10 -2.55 4.59
C GLU A 177 -32.04 -2.16 3.54
N LEU A 178 -32.14 -2.72 2.33
CA LEU A 178 -31.24 -2.39 1.22
C LEU A 178 -31.68 -1.13 0.47
N GLU A 179 -32.97 -0.86 0.37
CA GLU A 179 -33.54 0.32 -0.31
C GLU A 179 -33.47 1.60 0.55
N ASN A 180 -33.50 1.48 1.88
CA ASN A 180 -33.40 2.63 2.79
C ASN A 180 -31.94 3.09 3.05
N ARG A 181 -31.02 2.84 2.12
CA ARG A 181 -29.60 3.23 2.21
C ARG A 181 -29.10 3.90 0.95
#